data_AF-A0A519Z889-F1
#
_entry.id   AF-A0A519Z889-F1
#
_cell.length_a   1.000
_cell.length_b   1.000
_cell.length_c   1.000
_cell.angle_alpha   90.00
_cell.angle_beta   90.00
_cell.angle_gamma   90.00
#
_symmetry.space_group_name_H-M   'P 1'
#
loop_
_entity.id
_entity.type
_entity.pdbx_description
1 polymer ?
#
loop_
_entity_poly.entity_id
_entity_poly.type
_entity_poly.pdbx_seq_one_letter_code
_entity_poly.pdbx_strand_id
1 'polypeptide(L)'
;MRQGPIFSTAPNRFVALLSRVGLDWFLLALLGVVALAYWQPSLGSKASPLPWHLLTTVGVALVFFFYGLKLNLEKLREGMRNWRLPVVVQLATFVLFPALALLAKPLFGTEKGELLWQSIFFLCALPSTVSTSVVMVSIAGGNLPAAIFNASLSSLLGIVLTPLLTSLFLHTGTGGSQLWGLATQLLWQVVLPVGAG
;
A
#
# COMPACT_ATOMS: atom_id res chain seq x y z
N MET A 1 -27.38 -42.79 13.98
CA MET A 1 -27.57 -41.33 14.09
C MET A 1 -27.29 -40.71 12.73
N ARG A 2 -28.30 -40.10 12.11
CA ARG A 2 -28.25 -39.55 10.74
C ARG A 2 -27.56 -38.18 10.77
N GLN A 3 -26.47 -38.00 10.03
CA GLN A 3 -25.94 -36.67 9.74
C GLN A 3 -26.72 -36.10 8.55
N GLY A 4 -27.37 -34.95 8.76
CA GLY A 4 -28.12 -34.23 7.73
C GLY A 4 -27.20 -33.57 6.69
N PRO A 5 -27.73 -33.15 5.54
CA PRO A 5 -26.94 -32.57 4.47
C PRO A 5 -26.42 -31.19 4.87
N ILE A 6 -25.10 -31.03 4.78
CA ILE A 6 -24.41 -29.74 4.86
C ILE A 6 -24.88 -28.92 3.65
N PHE A 7 -25.54 -27.78 3.90
CA PHE A 7 -25.87 -26.81 2.87
C PHE A 7 -24.58 -26.26 2.26
N SER A 8 -24.07 -26.92 1.22
CA SER A 8 -23.08 -26.38 0.30
C SER A 8 -23.77 -25.30 -0.53
N THR A 9 -23.64 -24.03 -0.13
CA THR A 9 -23.95 -22.92 -1.03
C THR A 9 -23.03 -23.04 -2.23
N ALA A 10 -23.57 -23.44 -3.38
CA ALA A 10 -22.81 -23.50 -4.62
C ALA A 10 -22.22 -22.10 -4.86
N PRO A 11 -20.89 -21.96 -5.07
CA PRO A 11 -20.32 -20.65 -5.37
C PRO A 11 -21.00 -20.13 -6.64
N ASN A 12 -21.52 -18.90 -6.57
CA ASN A 12 -22.16 -18.23 -7.70
C ASN A 12 -21.26 -18.39 -8.93
N ARG A 13 -21.73 -19.08 -9.96
CA ARG A 13 -20.93 -19.41 -11.17
C ARG A 13 -20.30 -18.17 -11.81
N PHE A 14 -20.96 -17.02 -11.69
CA PHE A 14 -20.43 -15.72 -12.07
C PHE A 14 -19.19 -15.31 -11.28
N VAL A 15 -19.19 -15.45 -9.95
CA VAL A 15 -18.04 -15.15 -9.09
C VAL A 15 -16.88 -16.10 -9.39
N ALA A 16 -17.17 -17.37 -9.68
CA ALA A 16 -16.17 -18.36 -10.07
C ALA A 16 -15.59 -18.13 -11.49
N LEU A 17 -16.35 -17.52 -12.40
CA LEU A 17 -15.88 -17.09 -13.72
C LEU A 17 -15.06 -15.79 -13.64
N LEU A 18 -15.50 -14.82 -12.84
CA LEU A 18 -14.79 -13.56 -12.59
C LEU A 18 -13.44 -13.79 -11.89
N SER A 19 -13.39 -14.70 -10.92
CA SER A 19 -12.14 -15.06 -10.23
C SER A 19 -11.11 -15.75 -11.14
N ARG A 20 -11.55 -16.41 -12.22
CA ARG A 20 -10.65 -16.97 -13.26
C ARG A 20 -10.01 -15.90 -14.14
N VAL A 21 -10.60 -14.71 -14.22
CA VAL A 21 -10.05 -13.56 -14.97
C VAL A 21 -9.23 -12.63 -14.05
N GLY A 22 -9.15 -12.94 -12.74
CA GLY A 22 -8.44 -12.12 -11.76
C GLY A 22 -9.28 -10.97 -11.18
N LEU A 23 -10.58 -10.90 -11.49
CA LEU A 23 -11.51 -9.96 -10.88
C LEU A 23 -12.03 -10.53 -9.57
N ASP A 24 -11.46 -10.09 -8.46
CA ASP A 24 -11.99 -10.38 -7.13
C ASP A 24 -13.07 -9.36 -6.72
N TRP A 25 -13.83 -9.72 -5.69
CA TRP A 25 -14.87 -8.86 -5.13
C TRP A 25 -14.30 -7.52 -4.64
N PHE A 26 -13.06 -7.51 -4.14
CA PHE A 26 -12.40 -6.31 -3.64
C PHE A 26 -12.14 -5.30 -4.75
N LEU A 27 -11.64 -5.75 -5.91
CA LEU A 27 -11.37 -4.92 -7.08
C LEU A 27 -12.66 -4.39 -7.70
N LEU A 28 -13.71 -5.21 -7.74
CA LEU A 28 -15.05 -4.76 -8.14
C LEU A 28 -15.61 -3.70 -7.19
N ALA A 29 -15.46 -3.91 -5.88
CA ALA A 29 -15.88 -2.93 -4.87
C ALA A 29 -15.08 -1.62 -4.99
N LEU A 30 -13.77 -1.69 -5.22
CA LEU A 30 -12.91 -0.53 -5.43
C LEU A 30 -13.35 0.28 -6.66
N LEU A 31 -13.55 -0.39 -7.80
CA LEU A 31 -14.07 0.25 -9.02
C LEU A 31 -15.46 0.85 -8.78
N GLY A 32 -16.32 0.15 -8.04
CA GLY A 32 -17.65 0.65 -7.66
C GLY A 32 -17.58 1.92 -6.83
N VAL A 33 -16.69 1.98 -5.84
CA VAL A 33 -16.49 3.19 -5.00
C VAL A 33 -15.90 4.34 -5.83
N VAL A 34 -14.95 4.07 -6.74
CA VAL A 34 -14.40 5.10 -7.65
C VAL A 34 -15.48 5.64 -8.59
N ALA A 35 -16.31 4.77 -9.17
CA ALA A 35 -17.43 5.17 -10.02
C ALA A 35 -18.47 6.00 -9.23
N LEU A 36 -18.79 5.59 -8.00
CA LEU A 36 -19.65 6.36 -7.09
C LEU A 36 -19.06 7.73 -6.76
N ALA A 37 -17.76 7.82 -6.49
CA ALA A 37 -17.08 9.09 -6.22
C ALA A 37 -17.10 10.01 -7.44
N TYR A 38 -17.02 9.45 -8.66
CA TYR A 38 -17.14 10.19 -9.91
C TYR A 38 -18.57 10.74 -10.12
N TRP A 39 -19.61 9.93 -9.87
CA TRP A 39 -21.00 10.37 -10.04
C TRP A 39 -21.52 11.27 -8.93
N GLN A 40 -21.06 11.06 -7.69
CA GLN A 40 -21.49 11.85 -6.54
C GLN A 40 -20.28 12.32 -5.70
N PRO A 41 -19.54 13.35 -6.18
CA PRO A 41 -18.37 13.88 -5.47
C PRO A 41 -18.72 14.56 -4.13
N SER A 42 -19.96 15.04 -4.00
CA SER A 42 -20.41 15.78 -2.80
C SER A 42 -20.37 14.92 -1.53
N LEU A 43 -20.57 13.60 -1.66
CA LEU A 43 -20.54 12.65 -0.55
C LEU A 43 -19.16 12.61 0.14
N GLY A 44 -18.07 12.70 -0.62
CA GLY A 44 -16.70 12.72 -0.10
C GLY A 44 -16.15 14.13 0.17
N SER A 45 -16.95 15.17 -0.06
CA SER A 45 -16.52 16.55 0.14
C SER A 45 -16.46 16.91 1.63
N LYS A 46 -15.70 17.95 1.97
CA LYS A 46 -15.61 18.50 3.34
C LYS A 46 -16.96 19.03 3.87
N ALA A 47 -17.94 19.25 2.99
CA ALA A 47 -19.29 19.69 3.33
C ALA A 47 -20.25 18.53 3.62
N SER A 48 -19.80 17.28 3.46
CA SER A 48 -20.60 16.11 3.79
C SER A 48 -20.83 16.02 5.31
N PRO A 49 -22.03 15.62 5.76
CA PRO A 49 -22.34 15.44 7.19
C PRO A 49 -21.56 14.29 7.84
N LEU A 50 -20.88 13.46 7.04
CA LEU A 50 -20.04 12.37 7.53
C LEU A 50 -18.65 12.88 7.94
N PRO A 51 -18.14 12.54 9.14
CA PRO A 51 -16.81 12.94 9.59
C PRO A 51 -15.73 12.07 8.93
N TRP A 52 -15.50 12.28 7.63
CA TRP A 52 -14.56 11.50 6.82
C TRP A 52 -13.15 11.44 7.39
N HIS A 53 -12.67 12.54 7.97
CA HIS A 53 -11.34 12.56 8.56
C HIS A 53 -11.19 11.55 9.71
N LEU A 54 -12.22 11.41 10.53
CA LEU A 54 -12.23 10.48 11.66
C LEU A 54 -12.34 9.04 11.16
N LEU A 55 -13.21 8.79 10.18
CA LEU A 55 -13.37 7.48 9.53
C LEU A 55 -12.09 7.01 8.83
N THR A 56 -11.43 7.87 8.06
CA THR A 56 -10.17 7.50 7.40
C THR A 56 -9.05 7.28 8.41
N THR A 57 -8.97 8.10 9.45
CA THR A 57 -7.97 7.92 10.52
C THR A 57 -8.15 6.58 11.25
N VAL A 58 -9.37 6.27 11.68
CA VAL A 58 -9.68 5.00 12.36
C VAL A 58 -9.51 3.82 11.41
N GLY A 59 -9.95 3.95 10.15
CA GLY A 59 -9.79 2.92 9.13
C GLY A 59 -8.32 2.58 8.86
N VAL A 60 -7.47 3.62 8.70
CA VAL A 60 -6.02 3.46 8.54
C VAL A 60 -5.41 2.79 9.78
N ALA A 61 -5.78 3.21 10.99
CA ALA A 61 -5.30 2.59 12.22
C ALA A 61 -5.71 1.11 12.30
N LEU A 62 -6.95 0.75 11.95
CA LEU A 62 -7.41 -0.64 11.94
C LEU A 62 -6.68 -1.49 10.90
N VAL A 63 -6.46 -0.96 9.69
CA VAL A 63 -5.68 -1.65 8.66
C VAL A 63 -4.29 -1.98 9.18
N PHE A 64 -3.63 -1.03 9.85
CA PHE A 64 -2.31 -1.24 10.41
C PHE A 64 -2.29 -2.14 11.65
N PHE A 65 -3.31 -2.08 12.49
CA PHE A 65 -3.50 -3.02 13.60
C PHE A 65 -3.63 -4.47 13.11
N PHE A 66 -4.47 -4.72 12.10
CA PHE A 66 -4.58 -6.06 11.50
C PHE A 66 -3.30 -6.48 10.77
N TYR A 67 -2.52 -5.52 10.28
CA TYR A 67 -1.22 -5.80 9.70
C TYR A 67 -0.21 -6.23 10.78
N GLY A 68 -0.21 -5.57 11.94
CA GLY A 68 0.54 -5.96 13.14
C GLY A 68 0.21 -7.38 13.59
N LEU A 69 -1.08 -7.70 13.75
CA LEU A 69 -1.54 -9.05 14.13
C LEU A 69 -1.08 -10.15 13.15
N LYS A 70 -0.91 -9.81 11.87
CA LYS A 70 -0.42 -10.74 10.84
C LYS A 70 1.11 -10.80 10.76
N LEU A 71 1.81 -9.91 11.45
CA LEU A 71 3.26 -9.80 11.40
C LEU A 71 3.90 -10.92 12.22
N ASN A 72 4.65 -11.79 11.55
CA ASN A 72 5.47 -12.78 12.23
C ASN A 72 6.92 -12.28 12.29
N LEU A 73 7.31 -11.73 13.45
CA LEU A 73 8.65 -11.18 13.69
C LEU A 73 9.77 -12.23 13.63
N GLU A 74 9.48 -13.48 13.99
CA GLU A 74 10.44 -14.59 13.91
C GLU A 74 10.80 -14.88 12.46
N LYS A 75 9.79 -15.00 11.58
CA LYS A 75 9.98 -15.14 10.13
C LYS A 75 10.70 -13.93 9.53
N LEU A 76 10.42 -12.73 10.06
CA LEU A 76 11.13 -11.52 9.62
C LEU A 76 12.64 -11.65 9.94
N ARG A 77 12.97 -12.06 11.16
CA ARG A 77 14.35 -12.21 11.65
C ARG A 77 15.10 -13.33 10.94
N GLU A 78 14.45 -14.46 10.69
CA GLU A 78 15.01 -15.57 9.92
C GLU A 78 15.34 -15.16 8.48
N GLY A 79 14.45 -14.37 7.84
CA GLY A 79 14.66 -13.86 6.48
C GLY A 79 15.80 -12.84 6.37
N MET A 80 16.17 -12.15 7.46
CA MET A 80 17.32 -11.22 7.50
C MET A 80 18.69 -11.92 7.53
N ARG A 81 18.73 -13.27 7.60
CA ARG A 81 19.99 -14.03 7.65
C ARG A 81 20.91 -13.80 6.45
N ASN A 82 20.36 -13.35 5.31
CA ASN A 82 21.12 -12.85 4.15
C ASN A 82 20.82 -11.37 3.90
N TRP A 83 21.29 -10.49 4.77
CA TRP A 83 20.98 -9.05 4.80
C TRP A 83 21.25 -8.29 3.49
N ARG A 84 22.17 -8.78 2.65
CA ARG A 84 22.54 -8.10 1.38
C ARG A 84 21.38 -8.02 0.41
N LEU A 85 20.64 -9.12 0.25
CA LEU A 85 19.56 -9.18 -0.75
C LEU A 85 18.41 -8.22 -0.37
N PRO A 86 17.91 -8.22 0.87
CA PRO A 86 16.89 -7.25 1.26
C PRO A 86 17.34 -5.80 1.14
N VAL A 87 18.57 -5.47 1.54
CA VAL A 87 19.07 -4.10 1.40
C VAL A 87 19.06 -3.64 -0.05
N VAL A 88 19.53 -4.46 -1.00
CA VAL A 88 19.52 -4.11 -2.43
C VAL A 88 18.10 -3.89 -2.95
N VAL A 89 17.16 -4.78 -2.61
CA VAL A 89 15.77 -4.66 -3.07
C VAL A 89 15.10 -3.40 -2.47
N GLN A 90 15.28 -3.15 -1.17
CA GLN A 90 14.68 -1.97 -0.53
C GLN A 90 15.29 -0.66 -1.02
N LEU A 91 16.60 -0.62 -1.29
CA LEU A 91 17.23 0.55 -1.91
C LEU A 91 16.72 0.77 -3.33
N ALA A 92 16.51 -0.30 -4.10
CA ALA A 92 15.91 -0.17 -5.42
C ALA A 92 14.48 0.42 -5.32
N THR A 93 13.66 -0.07 -4.39
CA THR A 93 12.27 0.40 -4.22
C THR A 93 12.18 1.82 -3.70
N PHE A 94 12.86 2.15 -2.59
CA PHE A 94 12.65 3.41 -1.88
C PHE A 94 13.71 4.48 -2.16
N VAL A 95 14.76 4.17 -2.92
CA VAL A 95 15.80 5.13 -3.30
C VAL A 95 15.89 5.25 -4.82
N LEU A 96 16.13 4.15 -5.54
CA LEU A 96 16.36 4.20 -6.98
C LEU A 96 15.14 4.72 -7.74
N PHE A 97 13.94 4.16 -7.53
CA PHE A 97 12.74 4.62 -8.25
C PHE A 97 12.33 6.07 -7.91
N PRO A 98 12.25 6.48 -6.63
CA PRO A 98 12.02 7.89 -6.31
C PRO A 98 13.09 8.82 -6.89
N ALA A 99 14.38 8.44 -6.85
CA ALA A 99 15.45 9.23 -7.44
C ALA A 99 15.31 9.38 -8.96
N LEU A 100 14.91 8.32 -9.68
CA LEU A 100 14.60 8.39 -11.10
C LEU A 100 13.43 9.35 -11.38
N ALA A 101 12.40 9.34 -10.54
CA ALA A 101 11.30 10.31 -10.65
C ALA A 101 11.77 11.76 -10.41
N LEU A 102 12.69 12.00 -9.46
CA LEU A 102 13.29 13.32 -9.25
C LEU A 102 14.09 13.78 -10.48
N LEU A 103 14.90 12.90 -11.07
CA LEU A 103 15.67 13.20 -12.29
C LEU A 103 14.77 13.47 -13.49
N ALA A 104 13.57 12.89 -13.54
CA ALA A 104 12.60 13.13 -14.58
C ALA A 104 11.80 14.44 -14.40
N LYS A 105 11.82 15.06 -13.21
CA LYS A 105 11.11 16.33 -12.91
C LYS A 105 11.25 17.43 -13.97
N PRO A 106 12.45 17.77 -14.51
CA PRO A 106 12.60 18.83 -15.50
C PRO A 106 11.81 18.58 -16.80
N LEU A 107 11.40 17.34 -17.10
CA LEU A 107 10.56 17.03 -18.25
C LEU A 107 9.12 17.53 -18.09
N PHE A 108 8.72 17.92 -16.88
CA PHE A 108 7.35 18.27 -16.49
C PHE A 108 7.17 19.76 -16.17
N GLY A 109 7.83 20.67 -16.90
CA GLY A 109 7.89 22.11 -16.60
C GLY A 109 6.59 22.94 -16.75
N THR A 110 5.42 22.32 -16.86
CA THR A 110 4.11 23.01 -16.88
C THR A 110 3.37 22.79 -15.57
N GLU A 111 2.42 23.63 -15.19
CA GLU A 111 1.63 23.43 -13.96
C GLU A 111 0.91 22.07 -13.93
N LYS A 112 0.35 21.65 -15.06
CA LYS A 112 -0.25 20.30 -15.21
C LYS A 112 0.80 19.21 -15.16
N GLY A 113 2.00 19.48 -15.68
CA GLY A 113 3.15 18.59 -15.60
C GLY A 113 3.58 18.36 -14.16
N GLU A 114 3.61 19.38 -13.32
CA GLU A 114 3.98 19.25 -11.92
C GLU A 114 3.02 18.33 -11.16
N LEU A 115 1.70 18.48 -11.33
CA LEU A 115 0.70 17.58 -10.71
C LEU A 115 0.87 16.12 -11.18
N LEU A 116 1.16 15.91 -12.47
CA LEU A 116 1.43 14.59 -13.02
C LEU A 116 2.73 14.00 -12.43
N TRP A 117 3.77 14.81 -12.33
CA TRP A 117 5.04 14.41 -11.73
C TRP A 117 4.86 14.02 -10.25
N GLN A 118 4.09 14.78 -9.47
CA GLN A 118 3.79 14.44 -8.07
C GLN A 118 3.09 13.07 -7.97
N SER A 119 2.17 12.77 -8.90
CA SER A 119 1.49 11.47 -8.97
C SER A 119 2.45 10.33 -9.33
N ILE A 120 3.37 10.56 -10.28
CA ILE A 120 4.42 9.60 -10.65
C ILE A 120 5.37 9.36 -9.48
N PHE A 121 5.83 10.43 -8.82
CA PHE A 121 6.71 10.32 -7.67
C PHE A 121 6.04 9.57 -6.51
N PHE A 122 4.77 9.86 -6.23
CA PHE A 122 3.99 9.10 -5.25
C PHE A 122 3.96 7.60 -5.59
N LEU A 123 3.68 7.26 -6.86
CA LEU A 123 3.68 5.86 -7.32
C LEU A 123 5.06 5.20 -7.16
N CYS A 124 6.15 5.92 -7.46
CA CYS A 124 7.52 5.45 -7.29
C CYS A 124 7.93 5.28 -5.82
N ALA A 125 7.27 5.97 -4.89
CA ALA A 125 7.54 5.87 -3.46
C ALA A 125 6.77 4.73 -2.76
N LEU A 126 5.85 4.05 -3.47
CA LEU A 126 5.05 2.96 -2.91
C LEU A 126 5.85 1.65 -2.77
N PRO A 127 5.47 0.79 -1.81
CA PRO A 127 6.07 -0.52 -1.65
C PRO A 127 5.77 -1.47 -2.83
N SER A 128 6.56 -2.53 -2.94
CA SER A 128 6.37 -3.56 -3.97
C SER A 128 5.15 -4.44 -3.70
N THR A 129 4.44 -4.84 -4.75
CA THR A 129 3.28 -5.74 -4.63
C THR A 129 3.72 -7.20 -4.45
N VAL A 130 3.24 -7.84 -3.38
CA VAL A 130 3.62 -9.23 -3.06
C VAL A 130 3.23 -10.20 -4.19
N SER A 131 2.00 -10.10 -4.68
CA SER A 131 1.47 -11.06 -5.66
C SER A 131 2.24 -11.02 -6.99
N THR A 132 2.36 -9.83 -7.61
CA THR A 132 2.95 -9.75 -8.96
C THR A 132 4.46 -9.97 -8.95
N SER A 133 5.18 -9.44 -7.95
CA SER A 133 6.62 -9.62 -7.85
C SER A 133 7.01 -11.09 -7.65
N VAL A 134 6.25 -11.85 -6.84
CA VAL A 134 6.53 -13.28 -6.64
C VAL A 134 6.27 -14.08 -7.92
N VAL A 135 5.20 -13.77 -8.65
CA VAL A 135 4.93 -14.40 -9.95
C VAL A 135 6.06 -14.09 -10.95
N MET A 136 6.47 -12.83 -11.09
CA MET A 136 7.55 -12.45 -12.00
C MET A 136 8.90 -13.11 -11.63
N VAL A 137 9.24 -13.16 -10.34
CA VAL A 137 10.46 -13.85 -9.88
C VAL A 137 10.38 -15.35 -10.17
N SER A 138 9.20 -15.97 -10.01
CA SER A 138 9.02 -17.39 -10.31
C SER A 138 9.19 -17.71 -11.80
N ILE A 139 8.67 -16.86 -12.68
CA ILE A 139 8.83 -16.98 -14.14
C ILE A 139 10.31 -16.83 -14.53
N ALA A 140 11.04 -15.95 -13.85
CA ALA A 140 12.48 -15.75 -14.07
C ALA A 140 13.37 -16.85 -13.45
N GLY A 141 12.79 -17.88 -12.82
CA GLY A 141 13.55 -18.94 -12.15
C GLY A 141 14.30 -18.48 -10.89
N GLY A 142 13.88 -17.36 -10.29
CA GLY A 142 14.53 -16.77 -9.12
C GLY A 142 14.08 -17.37 -7.78
N ASN A 143 14.50 -16.72 -6.69
CA ASN A 143 14.23 -17.19 -5.33
C ASN A 143 12.85 -16.72 -4.82
N LEU A 144 11.84 -17.59 -4.89
CA LEU A 144 10.46 -17.31 -4.45
C LEU A 144 10.37 -16.94 -2.95
N PRO A 145 10.95 -17.71 -2.00
CA PRO A 145 10.96 -17.33 -0.59
C PRO A 145 11.51 -15.93 -0.35
N ALA A 146 12.62 -15.58 -1.01
CA ALA A 146 13.22 -14.26 -0.90
C ALA A 146 12.33 -13.17 -1.52
N ALA A 147 11.62 -13.44 -2.61
CA ALA A 147 10.67 -12.49 -3.20
C ALA A 147 9.50 -12.21 -2.26
N ILE A 148 8.91 -13.25 -1.66
CA ILE A 148 7.82 -13.13 -0.68
C ILE A 148 8.29 -12.32 0.53
N PHE A 149 9.48 -12.63 1.05
CA PHE A 149 10.08 -11.90 2.17
C PHE A 149 10.30 -10.43 1.83
N ASN A 150 10.93 -10.14 0.69
CA ASN A 150 11.25 -8.77 0.28
C ASN A 150 10.01 -7.93 0.00
N ALA A 151 8.98 -8.51 -0.60
CA ALA A 151 7.73 -7.79 -0.83
C ALA A 151 6.99 -7.51 0.49
N SER A 152 7.05 -8.44 1.45
CA SER A 152 6.52 -8.22 2.80
C SER A 152 7.30 -7.14 3.54
N LEU A 153 8.63 -7.19 3.49
CA LEU A 153 9.50 -6.18 4.10
C LEU A 153 9.30 -4.81 3.47
N SER A 154 9.16 -4.75 2.14
CA SER A 154 8.85 -3.52 1.42
C SER A 154 7.50 -2.96 1.86
N SER A 155 6.48 -3.80 1.97
CA SER A 155 5.16 -3.40 2.47
C SER A 155 5.25 -2.78 3.86
N LEU A 156 6.00 -3.40 4.79
CA LEU A 156 6.24 -2.86 6.14
C LEU A 156 6.97 -1.51 6.13
N LEU A 157 8.10 -1.45 5.44
CA LEU A 157 8.89 -0.24 5.33
C LEU A 157 8.11 0.89 4.66
N GLY A 158 7.35 0.57 3.61
CA GLY A 158 6.55 1.51 2.83
C GLY A 158 5.50 2.23 3.66
N ILE A 159 5.03 1.64 4.76
CA ILE A 159 4.11 2.32 5.66
C ILE A 159 4.73 3.60 6.24
N VAL A 160 6.02 3.56 6.55
CA VAL A 160 6.75 4.69 7.13
C VAL A 160 7.46 5.50 6.04
N LEU A 161 8.11 4.82 5.09
CA LEU A 161 8.94 5.47 4.07
C LEU A 161 8.12 6.20 3.01
N THR A 162 6.97 5.69 2.56
CA THR A 162 6.14 6.40 1.56
C THR A 162 5.68 7.77 2.05
N PRO A 163 5.03 7.92 3.22
CA PRO A 163 4.62 9.23 3.72
C PRO A 163 5.82 10.14 4.03
N LEU A 164 6.96 9.57 4.45
CA LEU A 164 8.18 10.33 4.67
C LEU A 164 8.75 10.89 3.36
N LEU A 165 8.90 10.07 2.32
CA LEU A 165 9.41 10.50 1.01
C LEU A 165 8.46 11.52 0.37
N THR A 166 7.16 11.27 0.41
CA THR A 166 6.17 12.15 -0.21
C THR A 166 6.07 13.49 0.50
N SER A 167 6.11 13.53 1.83
CA SER A 167 6.16 14.81 2.56
C SER A 167 7.46 15.58 2.30
N LEU A 168 8.60 14.89 2.19
CA LEU A 168 9.89 15.52 1.92
C LEU A 168 9.94 16.15 0.52
N PHE A 169 9.44 15.45 -0.51
CA PHE A 169 9.64 15.85 -1.91
C PHE A 169 8.41 16.47 -2.60
N LEU A 170 7.19 16.21 -2.15
CA LEU A 170 5.97 16.75 -2.77
C LEU A 170 5.51 18.07 -2.14
N HIS A 171 6.17 18.55 -1.08
CA HIS A 171 5.94 19.84 -0.43
C HIS A 171 4.44 20.18 -0.30
N THR A 172 3.66 19.28 0.29
CA THR A 172 2.20 19.43 0.43
C THR A 172 1.76 20.55 1.41
N GLY A 173 2.67 21.47 1.78
CA GLY A 173 2.35 22.76 2.39
C GLY A 173 3.27 23.18 3.55
N THR A 174 4.18 24.14 3.28
CA THR A 174 4.83 25.08 4.25
C THR A 174 5.63 24.53 5.46
N GLY A 175 6.97 24.66 5.39
CA GLY A 175 7.85 24.97 6.54
C GLY A 175 8.41 23.81 7.39
N GLY A 176 9.68 23.90 7.80
CA GLY A 176 10.45 22.87 8.53
C GLY A 176 9.92 22.42 9.91
N SER A 177 8.82 22.98 10.41
CA SER A 177 8.10 22.50 11.62
C SER A 177 7.26 21.24 11.38
N GLN A 178 7.08 20.83 10.13
CA GLN A 178 6.21 19.71 9.75
C GLN A 178 6.85 18.32 9.85
N LEU A 179 8.18 18.19 9.80
CA LEU A 179 8.83 16.88 9.93
C LEU A 179 8.56 16.24 11.29
N TRP A 180 8.52 17.06 12.35
CA TRP A 180 8.10 16.62 13.67
C TRP A 180 6.63 16.23 13.71
N GLY A 181 5.74 17.04 13.12
CA GLY A 181 4.31 16.72 12.98
C GLY A 181 4.07 15.40 12.25
N LEU A 182 4.77 15.17 11.14
CA LEU A 182 4.71 13.92 10.38
C LEU A 182 5.25 12.74 11.18
N ALA A 183 6.39 12.90 11.86
CA ALA A 183 6.94 11.85 12.72
C ALA A 183 5.93 11.46 13.83
N THR A 184 5.30 12.44 14.48
CA THR A 184 4.26 12.18 15.48
C THR A 184 3.02 11.54 14.87
N GLN A 185 2.61 11.95 13.66
CA GLN A 185 1.46 11.38 12.97
C GLN A 185 1.72 9.92 12.58
N LEU A 186 2.90 9.60 12.03
CA LEU A 186 3.30 8.22 11.73
C LEU A 186 3.39 7.39 13.01
N LEU A 187 3.91 7.95 14.09
CA LEU A 187 3.95 7.25 15.37
C LEU A 187 2.55 6.83 15.83
N TRP A 188 1.57 7.75 15.78
CA TRP A 188 0.20 7.52 16.24
C TRP A 188 -0.65 6.69 15.27
N GLN A 189 -0.55 6.91 13.96
CA GLN A 189 -1.40 6.24 12.96
C GLN A 189 -0.83 4.91 12.48
N VAL A 190 0.49 4.73 12.56
CA VAL A 190 1.18 3.55 12.02
C VAL A 190 1.81 2.75 13.13
N VAL A 191 2.81 3.32 13.81
CA VAL A 191 3.71 2.55 14.68
C VAL A 191 2.95 1.95 15.85
N LEU A 192 2.07 2.73 16.47
CA LEU A 192 1.27 2.28 17.60
C LEU A 192 0.26 1.19 17.24
N PRO A 193 -0.60 1.35 16.21
CA PRO A 193 -1.51 0.28 15.82
C PRO A 193 -0.77 -1.00 15.40
N VAL A 194 0.33 -0.90 14.65
CA VAL A 194 1.13 -2.07 14.26
C VAL A 194 1.75 -2.75 15.48
N GLY A 195 2.22 -2.00 16.48
CA GLY A 195 2.81 -2.57 17.69
C GLY A 195 1.80 -3.11 18.70
N ALA A 196 0.56 -2.58 18.69
CA ALA A 196 -0.51 -3.01 19.57
C ALA A 196 -1.25 -4.25 19.07
N GLY A 197 -1.22 -4.51 17.76
CA GLY A 197 -1.77 -5.71 17.13
C GLY A 197 -0.71 -6.78 17.00
#